data_AF-A0AA41SFL2-F1
#
_entry.id   AF-A0AA41SFL2-F1
#
_cell.length_a   1.000
_cell.length_b   1.000
_cell.length_c   1.000
_cell.angle_alpha   90.00
_cell.angle_beta   90.00
_cell.angle_gamma   90.00
#
_symmetry.space_group_name_H-M   'P 1'
#
loop_
_entity.id
_entity.type
_entity.pdbx_description
1 polymer ?
#
loop_
_entity_poly.entity_id
_entity_poly.type
_entity_poly.pdbx_seq_one_letter_code
_entity_poly.pdbx_strand_id
1 'polypeptide(L)'
;MDLERRAGRFAGSIVSFLDREDQFPYYTDMIHDYKYDLQNYPANTPTEVINDCTLKLSRALVHSKEKKDVKEGIFKLTNAYDGVLGVLTPLQERDMLYLLAVGYYQEGDYQKSLCHLDKCLE
;
A
#
# COMPACT_ATOMS: atom_id res chain seq x y z
N MET A 1 -10.87 -24.70 9.01
CA MET A 1 -9.66 -24.59 9.85
C MET A 1 -8.44 -24.03 9.09
N ASP A 2 -8.52 -23.85 7.76
CA ASP A 2 -7.38 -23.39 6.95
C ASP A 2 -7.21 -21.87 6.88
N LEU A 3 -8.29 -21.10 7.06
CA LEU A 3 -8.27 -19.63 6.96
C LEU A 3 -7.45 -18.99 8.09
N GLU A 4 -7.62 -19.47 9.32
CA GLU A 4 -6.86 -18.97 10.48
C GLU A 4 -5.37 -19.35 10.40
N ARG A 5 -5.06 -20.52 9.85
CA ARG A 5 -3.67 -20.95 9.64
C ARG A 5 -2.98 -20.15 8.55
N ARG A 6 -3.68 -19.82 7.46
CA ARG A 6 -3.18 -18.90 6.42
C ARG A 6 -3.01 -17.49 6.99
N ALA A 7 -4.04 -16.95 7.63
CA ALA A 7 -3.99 -15.63 8.25
C ALA A 7 -2.86 -15.53 9.28
N GLY A 8 -2.64 -16.54 10.12
CA GLY A 8 -1.54 -16.58 11.08
C GLY A 8 -0.14 -16.65 10.45
N ARG A 9 0.03 -17.37 9.33
CA ARG A 9 1.29 -17.36 8.56
C ARG A 9 1.54 -16.03 7.87
N PHE A 10 0.49 -15.40 7.33
CA PHE A 10 0.58 -14.07 6.72
C PHE A 10 0.87 -13.00 7.77
N ALA A 11 0.19 -13.02 8.90
CA ALA A 11 0.48 -12.17 10.05
C ALA A 11 1.94 -12.32 10.48
N GLY A 12 2.42 -13.56 10.65
CA GLY A 12 3.82 -13.83 10.99
C GLY A 12 4.80 -13.34 9.93
N SER A 13 4.49 -13.50 8.64
CA SER A 13 5.36 -13.03 7.55
C SER A 13 5.41 -11.50 7.49
N ILE A 14 4.25 -10.82 7.51
CA ILE A 14 4.16 -9.36 7.49
C ILE A 14 4.81 -8.77 8.74
N VAL A 15 4.58 -9.36 9.92
CA VAL A 15 5.24 -8.97 11.16
C VAL A 15 6.75 -9.18 11.03
N SER A 16 7.24 -10.31 10.52
CA SER A 16 8.69 -10.52 10.34
C SER A 16 9.34 -9.60 9.31
N PHE A 17 8.57 -9.11 8.31
CA PHE A 17 9.02 -8.05 7.39
C PHE A 17 9.02 -6.67 8.06
N LEU A 18 8.11 -6.42 9.02
CA LEU A 18 8.00 -5.19 9.80
C LEU A 18 8.93 -5.14 11.03
N ASP A 19 9.39 -6.29 11.51
CA ASP A 19 10.22 -6.44 12.72
C ASP A 19 11.72 -6.50 12.38
N ARG A 20 12.10 -6.31 11.10
CA ARG A 20 13.50 -6.13 10.71
C ARG A 20 13.92 -4.71 11.12
N GLU A 21 14.30 -4.59 12.38
CA GLU A 21 14.55 -3.41 13.21
C GLU A 21 15.70 -2.48 12.75
N ASP A 22 16.17 -2.58 11.49
CA ASP A 22 17.19 -1.69 10.93
C ASP A 22 16.58 -0.89 9.75
N GLN A 23 16.27 0.39 10.03
CA GLN A 23 15.76 1.41 9.10
C GLN A 23 14.32 1.26 8.61
N PHE A 24 13.34 1.23 9.50
CA PHE A 24 12.03 1.76 9.11
C PHE A 24 12.10 3.30 9.05
N PRO A 25 11.94 3.93 7.88
CA PRO A 25 11.96 5.39 7.81
C PRO A 25 10.76 5.93 8.59
N TYR A 26 10.89 7.13 9.15
CA TYR A 26 9.78 7.80 9.81
C TYR A 26 8.64 7.99 8.80
N TYR A 27 7.63 7.13 8.86
CA TYR A 27 6.51 7.12 7.92
C TYR A 27 5.80 8.48 7.86
N THR A 28 5.76 9.20 8.98
CA THR A 28 5.23 10.57 9.05
C THR A 28 5.99 11.54 8.14
N ASP A 29 7.33 11.50 8.15
CA ASP A 29 8.16 12.39 7.33
C ASP A 29 8.00 12.00 5.85
N MET A 30 8.01 10.70 5.53
CA MET A 30 7.76 10.23 4.16
C MET A 30 6.37 10.62 3.63
N ILE A 31 5.33 10.54 4.47
CA ILE A 31 3.98 10.99 4.08
C ILE A 31 4.00 12.48 3.73
N HIS A 32 4.70 13.29 4.52
CA HIS A 32 4.83 14.72 4.25
C HIS A 32 5.57 14.99 2.94
N ASP A 33 6.71 14.34 2.74
CA ASP A 33 7.55 14.50 1.55
C ASP A 33 6.82 14.08 0.27
N TYR A 34 6.17 12.92 0.26
CA TYR A 34 5.42 12.48 -0.92
C TYR A 34 4.16 13.31 -1.19
N LYS A 35 3.50 13.81 -0.13
CA LYS A 35 2.38 14.77 -0.30
C LYS A 35 2.87 16.09 -0.89
N TYR A 36 4.07 16.53 -0.53
CA TYR A 36 4.71 17.70 -1.11
C TYR A 36 5.07 17.45 -2.57
N ASP A 37 5.73 16.33 -2.89
CA ASP A 37 6.12 15.99 -4.26
C ASP A 37 4.92 15.94 -5.21
N LEU A 38 3.83 15.28 -4.80
CA LEU A 38 2.60 15.21 -5.60
C LEU A 38 1.95 16.58 -5.87
N GLN A 39 2.12 17.55 -4.97
CA GLN A 39 1.61 18.91 -5.15
C GLN A 39 2.53 19.77 -6.02
N ASN A 40 3.83 19.47 -6.04
CA ASN A 40 4.84 20.27 -6.71
C ASN A 40 5.31 19.67 -8.05
N TYR A 41 4.80 18.50 -8.45
CA TYR A 41 5.10 17.96 -9.76
C TYR A 41 4.66 18.91 -10.88
N PRO A 42 5.53 19.19 -11.88
CA PRO A 42 5.15 20.01 -13.02
C PRO A 42 4.10 19.28 -13.86
N ALA A 43 3.25 20.04 -14.57
CA ALA A 43 2.13 19.49 -15.35
C ALA A 43 2.54 18.52 -16.48
N ASN A 44 3.81 18.53 -16.89
CA ASN A 44 4.38 17.63 -17.89
C ASN A 44 5.02 16.37 -17.29
N THR A 45 4.85 16.11 -15.99
CA THR A 45 5.40 14.92 -15.34
C THR A 45 4.77 13.66 -15.94
N PRO A 46 5.57 12.64 -16.32
CA PRO A 46 5.04 11.38 -16.81
C PRO A 46 4.11 10.73 -15.79
N THR A 47 2.99 10.18 -16.25
CA THR A 47 2.00 9.50 -15.40
C THR A 47 2.63 8.37 -14.58
N GLU A 48 3.60 7.64 -15.15
CA GLU A 48 4.33 6.59 -14.44
C GLU A 48 5.04 7.10 -13.17
N VAL A 49 5.64 8.30 -13.23
CA VAL A 49 6.33 8.92 -12.08
C VAL A 49 5.32 9.35 -11.01
N ILE A 50 4.17 9.89 -11.43
CA ILE A 50 3.08 10.26 -10.52
C ILE A 50 2.51 9.00 -9.84
N ASN A 51 2.38 7.91 -10.60
CA ASN A 51 1.89 6.63 -10.08
C ASN A 51 2.87 6.03 -9.07
N ASP A 52 4.16 6.04 -9.38
CA ASP A 52 5.21 5.62 -8.45
C ASP A 52 5.18 6.43 -7.15
N CYS A 53 5.08 7.76 -7.23
CA CYS A 53 5.00 8.61 -6.06
C CYS A 53 3.71 8.35 -5.26
N THR A 54 2.60 8.11 -5.94
CA THR A 54 1.32 7.75 -5.30
C THR A 54 1.39 6.42 -4.58
N LEU A 55 2.06 5.41 -5.15
CA LEU A 55 2.26 4.10 -4.52
C LEU A 55 3.21 4.20 -3.32
N LYS A 56 4.28 4.98 -3.41
CA LYS A 56 5.18 5.27 -2.28
C LYS A 56 4.46 5.97 -1.12
N LEU A 57 3.64 6.98 -1.43
CA LEU A 57 2.77 7.62 -0.44
C LEU A 57 1.79 6.62 0.17
N SER A 58 1.13 5.81 -0.66
CA SER A 58 0.16 4.82 -0.20
C SER A 58 0.80 3.77 0.70
N ARG A 59 2.02 3.34 0.40
CA ARG A 59 2.82 2.47 1.26
C ARG A 59 3.07 3.12 2.61
N ALA A 60 3.51 4.38 2.63
CA ALA A 60 3.76 5.07 3.89
C ALA A 60 2.48 5.23 4.73
N LEU A 61 1.33 5.47 4.08
CA LEU A 61 0.02 5.59 4.72
C LEU A 61 -0.47 4.27 5.35
N VAL A 62 -0.43 3.14 4.62
CA VAL A 62 -0.92 1.86 5.13
C VAL A 62 -0.05 1.26 6.24
N HIS A 63 1.20 1.73 6.36
CA HIS A 63 2.12 1.36 7.43
C HIS A 63 2.18 2.38 8.58
N SER A 64 1.40 3.47 8.52
CA SER A 64 1.27 4.43 9.62
C SER A 64 0.59 3.79 10.83
N LYS A 65 0.91 4.29 12.04
CA LYS A 65 0.23 3.89 13.29
C LYS A 65 -1.17 4.50 13.41
N GLU A 66 -1.42 5.58 12.68
CA GLU A 66 -2.69 6.30 12.70
C GLU A 66 -3.71 5.62 11.78
N LYS A 67 -4.84 5.15 12.33
CA LYS A 67 -5.92 4.52 11.52
C LYS A 67 -6.46 5.43 10.42
N LYS A 68 -6.39 6.75 10.62
CA LYS A 68 -6.80 7.74 9.62
C LYS A 68 -5.94 7.65 8.36
N ASP A 69 -4.62 7.52 8.54
CA ASP A 69 -3.67 7.41 7.45
C ASP A 69 -3.86 6.09 6.70
N VAL A 70 -4.07 5.00 7.44
CA VAL A 70 -4.36 3.69 6.85
C VAL A 70 -5.59 3.75 5.94
N LYS A 71 -6.69 4.35 6.40
CA LYS A 71 -7.89 4.56 5.59
C LYS A 71 -7.65 5.44 4.36
N GLU A 72 -6.86 6.50 4.52
CA GLU A 72 -6.46 7.37 3.39
C GLU A 72 -5.67 6.57 2.35
N GLY A 73 -4.73 5.73 2.78
CA GLY A 73 -3.94 4.85 1.92
C GLY A 73 -4.81 3.85 1.16
N ILE A 74 -5.72 3.15 1.84
CA ILE A 74 -6.66 2.22 1.21
C ILE A 74 -7.49 2.95 0.15
N PHE A 75 -8.05 4.12 0.48
CA PHE A 75 -8.87 4.89 -0.46
C PHE A 75 -8.09 5.27 -1.73
N LYS A 76 -6.84 5.72 -1.58
CA LYS A 76 -5.97 6.04 -2.72
C LYS A 76 -5.67 4.82 -3.58
N LEU A 77 -5.40 3.68 -2.97
CA LEU A 77 -5.11 2.43 -3.68
C LEU A 77 -6.35 1.85 -4.37
N THR A 78 -7.54 1.97 -3.78
CA THR A 78 -8.79 1.56 -4.42
C THR A 78 -9.07 2.41 -5.66
N ASN A 79 -8.88 3.73 -5.57
CA ASN A 79 -9.00 4.59 -6.75
C ASN A 79 -7.97 4.21 -7.84
N ALA A 80 -6.74 3.88 -7.45
CA ALA A 80 -5.73 3.38 -8.38
C ALA A 80 -6.18 2.09 -9.07
N TYR A 81 -6.74 1.15 -8.31
CA TYR A 81 -7.28 -0.12 -8.81
C TYR A 81 -8.47 0.07 -9.76
N ASP A 82 -9.32 1.06 -9.49
CA ASP A 82 -10.46 1.43 -10.35
C ASP A 82 -10.04 2.19 -11.62
N GLY A 83 -8.74 2.36 -11.86
CA GLY A 83 -8.18 2.94 -13.08
C GLY A 83 -7.99 4.46 -13.04
N VAL A 84 -8.12 5.10 -11.87
CA VAL A 84 -7.93 6.57 -11.73
C VAL A 84 -6.48 6.99 -12.01
N LEU A 85 -5.51 6.11 -11.76
CA LEU A 85 -4.09 6.35 -12.05
C LEU A 85 -3.69 6.06 -13.51
N GLY A 86 -4.65 5.71 -14.38
CA GLY A 86 -4.36 5.28 -15.74
C GLY A 86 -3.71 3.90 -15.78
N VAL A 87 -2.91 3.65 -16.82
CA VAL A 87 -2.26 2.35 -17.01
C VAL A 87 -1.08 2.21 -16.07
N LEU A 88 -1.19 1.29 -15.10
CA LEU A 88 -0.08 0.90 -14.23
C LEU A 88 0.81 -0.11 -14.95
N THR A 89 2.12 -0.07 -14.64
CA THR A 89 3.01 -1.15 -15.06
C THR A 89 2.67 -2.44 -14.28
N PRO A 90 2.98 -3.64 -14.81
CA PRO A 90 2.73 -4.88 -14.07
C PRO A 90 3.37 -4.91 -12.68
N LEU A 91 4.52 -4.24 -12.50
CA LEU A 91 5.17 -4.13 -11.19
C LEU A 91 4.39 -3.21 -10.24
N GLN A 92 3.93 -2.06 -10.74
CA GLN A 92 3.10 -1.12 -9.98
C GLN A 92 1.75 -1.72 -9.57
N GLU A 93 1.14 -2.48 -10.47
CA GLU A 93 -0.13 -3.17 -10.19
C GLU A 93 0.02 -4.21 -9.07
N ARG A 94 1.10 -5.01 -9.12
CA ARG A 94 1.40 -5.96 -8.04
C ARG A 94 1.69 -5.27 -6.71
N ASP A 95 2.46 -4.18 -6.72
CA ASP A 95 2.72 -3.40 -5.51
C ASP A 95 1.41 -2.82 -4.94
N MET A 96 0.56 -2.24 -5.78
CA MET A 96 -0.76 -1.75 -5.38
C MET A 96 -1.62 -2.85 -4.74
N LEU A 97 -1.71 -4.04 -5.34
CA LEU A 97 -2.47 -5.17 -4.81
C LEU A 97 -1.93 -5.63 -3.45
N TYR A 98 -0.61 -5.70 -3.32
CA TYR A 98 0.05 -5.99 -2.04
C TYR A 98 -0.31 -4.94 -0.97
N LEU A 99 -0.22 -3.65 -1.31
CA LEU A 99 -0.54 -2.56 -0.38
C LEU A 99 -2.02 -2.55 0.02
N LEU A 100 -2.95 -2.89 -0.88
CA LEU A 100 -4.37 -3.09 -0.54
C LEU A 100 -4.54 -4.23 0.46
N ALA A 101 -3.84 -5.34 0.26
CA ALA A 101 -3.88 -6.46 1.18
C ALA A 101 -3.39 -6.06 2.59
N VAL A 102 -2.30 -5.29 2.68
CA VAL A 102 -1.77 -4.76 3.95
C VAL A 102 -2.76 -3.79 4.59
N GLY A 103 -3.32 -2.84 3.84
CA GLY A 103 -4.29 -1.88 4.36
C GLY A 103 -5.54 -2.55 4.94
N TYR A 104 -6.15 -3.49 4.21
CA TYR A 104 -7.30 -4.24 4.71
C TYR A 104 -6.97 -5.12 5.91
N TYR A 105 -5.76 -5.67 5.99
CA TYR A 105 -5.28 -6.40 7.17
C TYR A 105 -5.22 -5.49 8.41
N GLN A 106 -4.66 -4.29 8.27
CA GLN A 106 -4.58 -3.31 9.36
C GLN A 106 -5.95 -2.83 9.86
N GLU A 107 -6.93 -2.71 8.94
CA GLU A 107 -8.32 -2.39 9.30
C GLU A 107 -9.12 -3.59 9.84
N GLY A 108 -8.58 -4.82 9.75
CA GLY A 108 -9.21 -6.05 10.22
C GLY A 108 -10.17 -6.73 9.24
N ASP A 109 -10.19 -6.29 7.97
CA ASP A 109 -10.96 -6.93 6.89
C ASP A 109 -10.12 -8.02 6.21
N TYR A 110 -9.96 -9.16 6.91
CA TYR A 110 -9.11 -10.26 6.46
C TYR A 110 -9.58 -10.90 5.16
N GLN A 111 -10.89 -10.90 4.88
CA GLN A 111 -11.43 -11.48 3.64
C GLN A 111 -10.97 -10.68 2.43
N LYS A 112 -11.09 -9.34 2.47
CA LYS A 112 -10.57 -8.50 1.39
C LYS A 112 -9.06 -8.55 1.31
N SER A 113 -8.37 -8.58 2.45
CA SER A 113 -6.91 -8.69 2.47
C SER A 113 -6.43 -9.91 1.67
N LEU A 114 -7.00 -11.10 1.94
CA LEU A 114 -6.66 -12.33 1.23
C LEU A 114 -7.01 -12.27 -0.26
N CYS A 115 -8.17 -11.73 -0.62
CA CYS A 115 -8.59 -11.61 -2.02
C CYS A 115 -7.60 -10.78 -2.87
N HIS A 116 -7.09 -9.67 -2.34
CA HIS A 116 -6.10 -8.85 -3.06
C HIS A 116 -4.73 -9.51 -3.08
N LEU A 117 -4.38 -10.26 -2.03
CA LEU A 117 -3.12 -10.98 -1.96
C LEU A 117 -3.06 -12.15 -2.94
N ASP A 118 -4.14 -12.92 -3.08
CA ASP A 118 -4.22 -14.02 -4.05
C ASP A 118 -3.99 -13.46 -5.47
N LYS A 119 -4.63 -12.35 -5.84
CA LYS A 119 -4.41 -11.66 -7.12
C LYS A 119 -2.99 -11.15 -7.32
N CYS A 120 -2.28 -10.79 -6.24
CA CYS A 120 -0.89 -10.33 -6.31
C CYS A 120 0.11 -11.47 -6.62
N LEU A 121 -0.30 -12.71 -6.31
CA LEU A 121 0.52 -13.92 -6.44
C LEU A 121 0.26 -14.69 -7.74
N GLU A 122 -0.87 -14.48 -8.40
CA GLU A 122 -1.16 -14.94 -9.77
C GLU A 122 -0.25 -14.25 -10.81
#